data_AF-N9P0N6-F1
#
_entry.id   AF-N9P0N6-F1
#
_cell.length_a   1.000
_cell.length_b   1.000
_cell.length_c   1.000
_cell.angle_alpha   90.00
_cell.angle_beta   90.00
_cell.angle_gamma   90.00
#
_symmetry.space_group_name_H-M   'P 1'
#
loop_
_entity.id
_entity.type
_entity.pdbx_description
1 polymer ?
#
loop_
_entity_poly.entity_id
_entity_poly.type
_entity_poly.pdbx_seq_one_letter_code
_entity_poly.pdbx_strand_id
1 'polypeptide(L)' 'MSSRKIRAALKKKGIEAEVHWEYMSDCYGGGGAYFIDIDVDVENKLLDSDPDCEPQLQCGYAETLDEALEFIDELPSLK' A
#
# COMPACT_ATOMS: atom_id res chain seq x y z
N MET A 1 8.20 13.42 -5.62
CA MET A 1 7.20 13.28 -6.73
C MET A 1 6.56 11.89 -6.80
N SER A 2 7.05 10.90 -6.06
CA SER A 2 6.67 9.48 -6.11
C SER A 2 5.40 9.14 -5.31
N SER A 3 5.25 9.60 -4.06
CA SER A 3 4.07 9.29 -3.22
C SER A 3 2.74 9.78 -3.80
N ARG A 4 2.77 10.81 -4.65
CA ARG A 4 1.58 11.31 -5.37
C ARG A 4 1.05 10.30 -6.39
N LYS A 5 1.92 9.51 -7.02
CA LYS A 5 1.53 8.46 -7.98
C LYS A 5 0.88 7.28 -7.26
N ILE A 6 1.46 6.86 -6.12
CA ILE A 6 0.93 5.81 -5.25
C ILE A 6 -0.50 6.16 -4.78
N ARG A 7 -0.68 7.37 -4.21
CA ARG A 7 -2.01 7.85 -3.80
C ARG A 7 -3.01 7.93 -4.95
N ALA A 8 -2.56 8.29 -6.17
CA ALA A 8 -3.44 8.32 -7.34
C ALA A 8 -3.88 6.93 -7.79
N ALA A 9 -3.01 5.92 -7.67
CA ALA A 9 -3.35 4.53 -7.98
C ALA A 9 -4.35 3.95 -6.95
N LEU A 10 -4.11 4.16 -5.65
CA LEU A 10 -5.04 3.78 -4.57
C LEU A 10 -6.43 4.41 -4.77
N LYS A 11 -6.46 5.71 -5.08
CA LYS A 11 -7.71 6.43 -5.35
C LYS A 11 -8.49 5.87 -6.55
N LYS A 12 -7.81 5.42 -7.61
CA LYS A 12 -8.48 4.78 -8.77
C LYS A 12 -9.16 3.48 -8.39
N LYS A 13 -8.62 2.77 -7.40
CA LYS A 13 -9.20 1.54 -6.84
C LYS A 13 -10.22 1.79 -5.74
N GLY A 14 -10.52 3.05 -5.43
CA GLY A 14 -11.44 3.42 -4.34
C GLY A 14 -10.87 3.18 -2.94
N ILE A 15 -9.57 2.92 -2.82
CA ILE A 15 -8.90 2.60 -1.55
C ILE A 15 -8.45 3.89 -0.87
N GLU A 16 -8.93 4.09 0.36
CA GLU A 16 -8.45 5.15 1.24
C GLU A 16 -7.26 4.64 2.04
N ALA A 17 -6.12 5.32 1.88
CA ALA A 17 -4.86 4.94 2.48
C ALA A 17 -3.94 6.14 2.67
N GLU A 18 -3.18 6.12 3.75
CA GLU A 18 -2.08 7.04 4.01
C GLU A 18 -0.81 6.50 3.37
N VAL A 19 -0.02 7.39 2.76
CA VAL A 19 1.26 7.03 2.13
C VAL A 19 2.31 7.99 2.59
N HIS A 20 3.35 7.48 3.24
CA HIS A 20 4.50 8.27 3.66
C HIS A 20 5.82 7.61 3.21
N TRP A 21 6.87 8.41 3.12
CA TRP A 21 8.21 7.95 2.76
C TRP A 21 9.13 8.23 3.93
N GLU A 22 9.76 7.19 4.46
CA GLU A 22 10.74 7.34 5.53
C GLU A 22 12.13 7.04 5.01
N TYR A 23 13.08 7.88 5.39
CA TYR A 23 14.49 7.64 5.13
C TYR A 23 15.04 6.77 6.27
N MET A 24 15.51 5.57 5.95
CA MET A 24 16.08 4.66 6.92
C MET A 24 17.61 4.82 6.94
N SER A 25 18.13 5.34 8.04
CA SER A 25 19.56 5.64 8.19
C SER A 25 20.42 4.36 8.28
N ASP A 26 21.43 4.34 7.41
CA ASP A 26 22.79 3.75 7.41
C ASP A 26 23.06 2.31 7.87
N CYS A 27 22.22 1.65 8.67
CA CYS A 27 22.44 0.24 9.03
C CYS A 27 22.15 -0.73 7.87
N TYR A 28 21.41 -0.27 6.84
CA TYR A 28 20.95 -1.06 5.69
C TYR A 28 21.30 -0.45 4.32
N GLY A 29 22.31 0.44 4.25
CA GLY A 29 22.83 0.90 2.95
C GLY A 29 22.19 2.15 2.35
N GLY A 30 21.60 3.03 3.17
CA GLY A 30 21.25 4.40 2.77
C GLY A 30 20.13 4.48 1.73
N GLY A 31 18.96 3.97 2.08
CA GLY A 31 17.73 4.04 1.28
C GLY A 31 16.56 4.63 2.08
N GLY A 32 15.45 4.89 1.40
CA GLY A 32 14.17 5.10 2.08
C GLY A 32 13.15 4.09 1.57
N ALA A 33 11.99 4.04 2.21
CA ALA A 33 10.90 3.16 1.83
C ALA A 33 9.56 3.88 1.88
N TYR A 34 8.63 3.43 1.04
CA TYR A 34 7.22 3.80 1.09
C TYR A 34 6.49 2.89 2.06
N PHE A 35 5.71 3.52 2.92
CA PHE A 35 4.75 2.85 3.79
C PHE A 35 3.35 3.24 3.31
N ILE A 36 2.52 2.22 3.10
CA ILE A 36 1.14 2.35 2.65
C ILE A 36 0.24 1.77 3.74
N ASP A 37 -0.41 2.66 4.49
CA ASP A 37 -1.32 2.31 5.56
C ASP A 37 -2.75 2.41 5.07
N ILE A 38 -3.47 1.29 5.06
CA ILE A 38 -4.85 1.20 4.61
C ILE A 38 -5.76 1.32 5.82
N ASP A 39 -6.84 2.09 5.71
CA ASP A 39 -7.83 2.23 6.79
C ASP A 39 -8.45 0.86 7.12
N VAL A 40 -8.63 0.55 8.41
CA VAL A 40 -9.22 -0.71 8.91
C VAL A 40 -10.61 -0.96 8.34
N ASP A 41 -11.44 0.07 8.14
CA ASP A 41 -12.77 -0.08 7.55
C ASP A 41 -12.70 -0.43 6.06
N VAL A 42 -11.64 0.00 5.38
CA VAL A 42 -11.34 -0.37 3.98
C VAL A 42 -10.75 -1.77 3.93
N GLU A 43 -9.82 -2.09 4.82
CA GLU A 43 -9.24 -3.42 5.01
C GLU A 43 -10.34 -4.47 5.18
N ASN A 44 -11.27 -4.26 6.10
CA ASN A 44 -12.40 -5.17 6.34
C ASN A 44 -13.25 -5.40 5.07
N LYS A 45 -13.53 -4.35 4.29
CA LYS A 45 -14.28 -4.47 3.04
C LYS A 45 -13.52 -5.22 1.94
N LEU A 46 -12.18 -5.10 1.93
CA LEU A 46 -11.32 -5.85 1.01
C LEU A 46 -11.29 -7.34 1.41
N LEU A 47 -11.23 -7.62 2.71
CA LEU A 47 -11.25 -8.98 3.27
C LEU A 47 -12.59 -9.69 3.11
N ASP A 48 -13.71 -8.95 3.12
CA ASP A 48 -15.05 -9.49 2.88
C ASP A 48 -15.24 -10.05 1.44
N SER A 49 -14.30 -9.79 0.52
CA SER A 49 -14.41 -10.19 -0.88
C SER A 49 -13.96 -11.63 -1.17
N ASP A 50 -13.29 -12.33 -0.24
CA ASP A 50 -12.92 -13.75 -0.40
C ASP A 50 -12.85 -14.50 0.96
N PRO A 51 -13.83 -15.36 1.28
CA PRO A 51 -13.91 -16.06 2.57
C PRO A 51 -12.87 -17.20 2.75
N ASP A 52 -12.17 -17.60 1.68
CA ASP A 52 -11.16 -18.66 1.71
C ASP A 52 -9.72 -18.12 1.74
N CYS A 53 -9.55 -16.80 1.63
CA CYS A 53 -8.24 -16.16 1.62
C CYS A 53 -7.87 -15.69 3.03
N GLU A 54 -6.75 -16.17 3.58
CA GLU A 54 -6.26 -15.67 4.87
C GLU A 54 -6.04 -14.14 4.79
N PRO A 55 -6.45 -13.37 5.82
CA PRO A 55 -6.37 -11.93 5.77
C PRO A 55 -4.91 -11.48 5.73
N GLN A 56 -4.44 -11.07 4.56
CA GLN A 56 -3.09 -10.53 4.35
C GLN A 56 -3.16 -9.05 3.98
N LEU A 57 -3.61 -8.15 4.87
CA LEU A 57 -3.65 -6.74 4.48
C LEU A 57 -3.37 -5.77 5.62
N GLN A 58 -2.18 -5.88 6.21
CA GLN A 58 -1.64 -4.84 7.10
C GLN A 58 -0.25 -4.37 6.65
N CYS A 59 -0.20 -3.10 6.26
CA CYS A 59 0.98 -2.29 5.91
C CYS A 59 1.79 -2.80 4.69
N GLY A 60 1.63 -2.12 3.55
CA GLY A 60 2.49 -2.33 2.38
C GLY A 60 3.83 -1.63 2.57
N TYR A 61 4.93 -2.39 2.53
CA TYR A 61 6.30 -1.88 2.50
C TYR A 61 6.88 -2.00 1.08
N ALA A 62 7.44 -0.92 0.56
CA ALA A 62 8.11 -0.92 -0.74
C ALA A 62 9.33 -0.01 -0.73
N GLU A 63 10.49 -0.52 -1.16
CA GLU A 63 11.74 0.25 -1.21
C GLU A 63 11.78 1.14 -2.45
N THR A 64 11.05 0.74 -3.50
CA THR A 64 10.96 1.48 -4.75
C THR A 64 9.53 1.90 -5.08
N LEU A 65 9.41 2.87 -5.99
CA LEU A 65 8.10 3.29 -6.49
C LEU A 65 7.42 2.19 -7.31
N ASP A 66 8.19 1.39 -8.05
CA ASP A 66 7.64 0.36 -8.92
C ASP A 66 7.05 -0.79 -8.09
N GLU A 67 7.76 -1.23 -7.04
CA GLU A 67 7.23 -2.19 -6.05
C GLU A 67 5.94 -1.69 -5.39
N ALA A 68 5.90 -0.40 -5.02
CA ALA A 68 4.70 0.18 -4.42
C ALA A 68 3.49 0.17 -5.38
N LEU A 69 3.74 0.31 -6.69
CA LEU A 69 2.68 0.27 -7.71
C LEU A 69 2.25 -1.17 -8.01
N GLU A 70 3.17 -2.13 -8.07
CA GLU A 70 2.86 -3.56 -8.21
C GLU A 70 1.99 -4.04 -7.05
N PHE A 71 2.37 -3.71 -5.81
CA PHE A 71 1.54 -3.99 -4.62
C PHE A 71 0.11 -3.46 -4.78
N ILE A 72 -0.05 -2.20 -5.21
CA ILE A 72 -1.38 -1.61 -5.41
C ILE A 72 -2.15 -2.32 -6.53
N ASP A 73 -1.49 -2.74 -7.59
CA ASP A 73 -2.14 -3.44 -8.70
C ASP A 73 -2.68 -4.83 -8.29
N GLU A 74 -2.07 -5.48 -7.31
CA GLU A 74 -2.56 -6.72 -6.70
C GLU A 74 -3.76 -6.51 -5.76
N LEU A 75 -3.93 -5.30 -5.19
CA LEU A 75 -5.06 -5.03 -4.28
C LEU A 75 -6.42 -5.14 -4.99
N PRO A 76 -7.43 -5.77 -4.35
CA PRO A 76 -8.80 -5.72 -4.86
C PRO A 76 -9.30 -4.28 -4.92
N SER A 77 -10.20 -3.99 -5.85
CA SER A 77 -10.81 -2.65 -5.94
C SER A 77 -12.04 -2.56 -5.04
N LEU A 78 -12.18 -1.46 -4.29
CA LEU A 78 -13.44 -1.14 -3.62
C LEU A 78 -14.45 -0.69 -4.68
N LYS A 79 -15.55 -1.43 -4.82
CA LYS A 79 -16.68 -1.08 -5.70
C LYS A 79 -17.61 -0.05 -5.06
#